data_AF-A0A4Q3CTC7-F1
#
_entry.id   AF-A0A4Q3CTC7-F1
#
_cell.length_a   1.000
_cell.length_b   1.000
_cell.length_c   1.000
_cell.angle_alpha   90.00
_cell.angle_beta   90.00
_cell.angle_gamma   90.00
#
_symmetry.space_group_name_H-M   'P 1'
#
loop_
_entity.id
_entity.type
_entity.pdbx_description
1 polymer ?
#
loop_
_entity_poly.entity_id
_entity_poly.type
_entity_poly.pdbx_seq_one_letter_code
_entity_poly.pdbx_strand_id
1 'polypeptide(L)'
;MLLANELRSFGSGDRVIRWISTRGSQADALRDYSAGKAVLLSERLANVLHLRAGDVLRFPTPKGEQTFPVAGVFYDYNPNAVFYLQRGVYQRLWSDNQIDGIALYLKGTSGEQLKEQLFARFGAKYALTVLPNGE
;
A
#
# COMPACT_ATOMS: atom_id res chain seq x y z
N MET A 1 0.63 9.24 7.15
CA MET A 1 -0.21 8.05 7.39
C MET A 1 0.53 6.81 6.93
N LEU A 2 0.53 5.75 7.73
CA LEU A 2 1.12 4.45 7.39
C LEU A 2 0.06 3.59 6.69
N LEU A 3 0.40 2.98 5.56
CA LEU A 3 -0.46 2.02 4.87
C LEU A 3 0.27 0.68 4.75
N ALA A 4 -0.23 -0.34 5.46
CA ALA A 4 0.32 -1.69 5.43
C ALA A 4 -0.28 -2.48 4.26
N ASN A 5 0.54 -2.88 3.28
CA ASN A 5 0.02 -3.51 2.07
C ASN A 5 0.96 -4.59 1.53
N GLU A 6 0.39 -5.62 0.90
CA GLU A 6 1.18 -6.63 0.18
C GLU A 6 1.54 -6.15 -1.23
N LEU A 7 0.77 -5.22 -1.79
CA LEU A 7 0.92 -4.65 -3.12
C LEU A 7 1.11 -5.70 -4.24
N ARG A 8 0.50 -6.89 -4.09
CA ARG A 8 0.56 -7.98 -5.08
C ARG A 8 0.09 -7.54 -6.47
N SER A 9 -0.80 -6.57 -6.55
CA SER A 9 -1.31 -6.03 -7.81
C SER A 9 -0.25 -5.32 -8.67
N PHE A 10 0.90 -4.94 -8.11
CA PHE A 10 2.03 -4.48 -8.93
C PHE A 10 2.75 -5.62 -9.61
N GLY A 11 2.88 -6.77 -8.94
CA GLY A 11 3.49 -7.97 -9.53
C GLY A 11 2.64 -8.56 -10.66
N SER A 12 1.31 -8.41 -10.58
CA SER A 12 0.38 -8.85 -11.63
C SER A 12 0.14 -7.81 -12.74
N GLY A 13 0.58 -6.56 -12.55
CA GLY A 13 0.37 -5.45 -13.49
C GLY A 13 -1.03 -4.82 -13.44
N ASP A 14 -1.92 -5.29 -12.55
CA ASP A 14 -3.28 -4.75 -12.42
C ASP A 14 -3.30 -3.34 -11.78
N ARG A 15 -2.19 -2.94 -11.16
CA ARG A 15 -1.95 -1.58 -10.69
C ARG A 15 -0.61 -1.09 -11.24
N VAL A 16 -0.53 0.18 -11.62
CA VAL A 16 0.70 0.83 -12.08
C VAL A 16 1.11 1.90 -11.08
N ILE A 17 2.36 1.86 -10.60
CA ILE A 17 2.95 3.00 -9.88
C ILE A 17 3.50 3.98 -10.91
N ARG A 18 3.10 5.24 -10.80
CA ARG A 18 3.83 6.33 -11.43
C ARG A 18 4.97 6.75 -10.51
N TRP A 19 6.17 6.31 -10.85
CA TRP A 19 7.36 6.62 -10.08
C TRP A 19 7.82 8.05 -10.33
N ILE A 20 8.24 8.74 -9.27
CA ILE A 20 8.96 10.02 -9.34
C ILE A 20 10.45 9.75 -9.25
N SER A 21 10.86 8.89 -8.32
CA SER A 21 12.25 8.46 -8.16
C SER A 21 12.33 7.08 -7.51
N THR A 22 13.41 6.35 -7.80
CA THR A 22 13.70 5.04 -7.20
C THR A 22 15.18 4.92 -6.86
N ARG A 23 15.49 4.12 -5.83
CA ARG A 23 16.85 3.70 -5.54
C ARG A 23 17.17 2.54 -6.49
N GLY A 24 17.96 2.79 -7.52
CA GLY A 24 18.16 1.82 -8.60
C GLY A 24 16.94 1.74 -9.53
N SER A 25 16.67 0.57 -10.09
CA SER A 25 15.54 0.40 -11.01
C SER A 25 14.18 0.31 -10.29
N GLN A 26 13.08 0.54 -11.02
CA GLN A 26 11.73 0.33 -10.48
C GLN A 26 11.50 -1.12 -10.03
N ALA A 27 12.13 -2.08 -10.74
CA ALA A 27 12.07 -3.49 -10.37
C ALA A 27 12.80 -3.75 -9.03
N ASP A 28 13.94 -3.10 -8.79
CA ASP A 28 14.66 -3.22 -7.51
C ASP A 28 13.87 -2.61 -6.36
N ALA A 29 13.25 -1.44 -6.57
CA ALA A 29 12.41 -0.80 -5.57
C ALA A 29 11.23 -1.71 -5.15
N LEU A 30 10.55 -2.32 -6.13
CA LEU A 30 9.46 -3.27 -5.87
C LEU A 30 9.94 -4.55 -5.21
N ARG A 31 11.12 -5.06 -5.59
CA ARG A 31 11.73 -6.26 -4.99
C ARG A 31 12.05 -6.03 -3.51
N ASP A 32 12.69 -4.91 -3.19
CA ASP A 32 13.07 -4.57 -1.81
C ASP A 32 11.84 -4.30 -0.95
N TYR A 33 10.84 -3.60 -1.50
CA TYR A 33 9.55 -3.43 -0.83
C TYR A 33 8.88 -4.78 -0.54
N SER A 34 8.77 -5.65 -1.54
CA SER A 34 8.09 -6.96 -1.42
C SER A 34 8.80 -7.88 -0.42
N ALA A 35 10.13 -7.78 -0.34
CA ALA A 35 10.95 -8.49 0.66
C ALA A 35 10.83 -7.89 2.07
N GLY A 36 10.10 -6.78 2.26
CA GLY A 36 9.97 -6.08 3.53
C GLY A 36 11.26 -5.40 3.98
N LYS A 37 12.15 -5.05 3.04
CA LYS A 37 13.45 -4.43 3.31
C LYS A 37 13.46 -2.92 3.15
N ALA A 38 12.42 -2.36 2.52
CA ALA A 38 12.32 -0.94 2.23
C ALA A 38 10.87 -0.45 2.23
N VAL A 39 10.68 0.86 2.31
CA VAL A 39 9.38 1.54 2.23
C VAL A 39 9.25 2.33 0.92
N LEU A 40 8.00 2.61 0.53
CA LEU A 40 7.68 3.51 -0.58
C LEU A 40 6.95 4.74 -0.03
N LEU A 41 7.33 5.93 -0.48
CA LEU A 41 6.71 7.18 -0.01
C LEU A 41 5.87 7.81 -1.12
N SER A 42 4.73 8.40 -0.75
CA SER A 42 4.07 9.34 -1.67
C SER A 42 4.91 10.60 -1.82
N GLU A 43 4.80 11.26 -2.98
CA GLU A 43 5.45 12.54 -3.26
C GLU A 43 5.25 13.54 -2.13
N ARG A 44 4.01 13.67 -1.65
CA ARG A 44 3.67 14.62 -0.60
C ARG A 44 4.43 14.34 0.69
N LEU A 45 4.54 13.07 1.10
CA LEU A 45 5.27 12.73 2.32
C LEU A 45 6.78 12.94 2.15
N ALA A 46 7.32 12.56 1.00
CA ALA A 46 8.72 12.79 0.65
C ALA A 46 9.06 14.29 0.72
N ASN A 47 8.19 15.15 0.17
CA ASN A 47 8.36 16.60 0.22
C ASN A 47 8.27 17.16 1.65
N VAL A 48 7.30 16.71 2.45
CA VAL A 48 7.13 17.17 3.85
C VAL A 48 8.32 16.78 4.72
N LEU A 49 8.88 15.58 4.52
CA LEU A 49 10.01 15.10 5.31
C LEU A 49 11.38 15.44 4.70
N HIS A 50 11.39 16.09 3.53
CA HIS A 50 12.59 16.35 2.73
C HIS A 50 13.41 15.08 2.43
N LEU A 51 12.73 13.95 2.22
CA LEU A 51 13.34 12.66 1.91
C LEU A 51 13.25 12.34 0.42
N ARG A 52 14.20 11.55 -0.06
CA ARG A 52 14.28 11.05 -1.44
C ARG A 52 14.52 9.55 -1.45
N ALA A 53 14.40 8.93 -2.63
CA ALA A 53 14.79 7.54 -2.78
C ALA A 53 16.29 7.35 -2.44
N GLY A 54 16.60 6.34 -1.63
CA GLY A 54 17.93 6.12 -1.06
C GLY A 54 18.10 6.64 0.37
N ASP A 55 17.29 7.62 0.79
CA ASP A 55 17.30 8.10 2.18
C ASP A 55 16.63 7.09 3.11
N VAL A 56 16.52 7.46 4.38
CA VAL A 56 16.04 6.60 5.45
C VAL A 56 14.84 7.23 6.13
N LEU A 57 13.73 6.49 6.18
CA LEU A 57 12.56 6.84 6.96
C LEU A 57 12.70 6.24 8.37
N ARG A 58 12.52 7.08 9.39
CA ARG A 58 12.40 6.67 10.80
C ARG A 58 10.99 6.92 11.28
N PHE A 59 10.40 5.95 11.99
CA PHE A 59 9.05 6.09 12.53
C PHE A 59 8.86 5.27 13.81
N PRO A 60 8.03 5.76 14.76
CA PRO A 60 7.73 5.04 15.98
C PRO A 60 6.84 3.81 15.72
N THR A 61 7.06 2.75 16.50
CA THR A 61 6.23 1.55 16.51
C THR A 61 6.04 1.06 17.95
N PRO A 62 5.10 0.14 18.23
CA PRO A 62 4.98 -0.48 19.54
C PRO A 62 6.26 -1.19 20.02
N LYS A 63 7.16 -1.55 19.09
CA LYS A 63 8.47 -2.17 19.38
C LYS A 63 9.62 -1.16 19.39
N GLY A 64 9.32 0.13 19.56
CA GLY A 64 10.30 1.23 19.50
C GLY A 64 10.44 1.83 18.11
N GLU A 65 11.38 2.77 17.97
CA GLU A 65 11.66 3.41 16.69
C GLU A 65 12.22 2.39 15.69
N GLN A 66 11.67 2.40 14.48
CA GLN A 66 12.12 1.55 13.38
C GLN A 66 12.63 2.40 12.23
N THR A 67 13.55 1.83 11.48
CA THR A 67 14.30 2.54 10.44
C THR A 67 14.29 1.70 9.17
N PHE A 68 13.85 2.29 8.06
CA PHE A 68 13.81 1.62 6.76
C PHE A 68 14.34 2.53 5.64
N PRO A 69 15.11 1.98 4.67
CA PRO A 69 15.47 2.75 3.48
C PRO A 69 14.24 3.03 2.62
N VAL A 70 14.25 4.18 1.95
CA VAL A 70 13.25 4.58 0.96
C VAL A 70 13.64 3.97 -0.38
N ALA A 71 12.92 2.95 -0.82
CA ALA A 71 13.16 2.30 -2.11
C ALA A 71 12.70 3.17 -3.30
N GLY A 72 11.66 3.98 -3.10
CA GLY A 72 11.21 4.91 -4.12
C GLY A 72 10.12 5.85 -3.63
N VAL A 73 9.94 6.92 -4.41
CA VAL A 73 8.89 7.92 -4.24
C VAL A 73 7.95 7.79 -5.42
N PHE A 74 6.65 7.69 -5.13
CA PHE A 74 5.61 7.59 -6.14
C PHE A 74 4.70 8.80 -6.13
N TYR A 75 4.15 9.11 -7.31
CA TYR A 75 3.08 10.07 -7.45
C TYR A 75 1.78 9.44 -6.94
N ASP A 76 1.11 10.12 -6.00
CA ASP A 76 -0.18 9.70 -5.45
C ASP A 76 -1.20 10.81 -5.72
N TYR A 77 -2.34 10.44 -6.33
CA TYR A 77 -3.47 11.35 -6.52
C TYR A 77 -4.26 11.57 -5.22
N ASN A 78 -3.98 10.76 -4.19
CA ASN A 78 -4.57 10.95 -2.87
C ASN A 78 -3.97 12.20 -2.21
N PRO A 79 -4.79 13.11 -1.63
CA PRO A 79 -4.28 14.28 -0.92
C PRO A 79 -3.42 13.93 0.31
N ASN A 80 -3.48 12.69 0.81
CA ASN A 80 -2.80 12.30 2.03
C ASN A 80 -1.29 12.07 1.83
N ALA A 81 -0.49 12.52 2.82
CA ALA A 81 0.92 12.16 2.92
C ALA A 81 1.05 10.74 3.50
N VAL A 82 1.44 9.77 2.67
CA VAL A 82 1.43 8.35 3.03
C VAL A 82 2.77 7.67 2.74
N PHE A 83 3.04 6.59 3.46
CA PHE A 83 4.05 5.61 3.04
C PHE A 83 3.48 4.20 3.08
N TYR A 84 3.95 3.36 2.17
CA TYR A 84 3.66 1.93 2.16
C TYR A 84 4.72 1.16 2.95
N LEU A 85 4.23 0.27 3.81
CA LEU A 85 5.02 -0.73 4.52
C LEU A 85 4.50 -2.12 4.14
N GLN A 86 5.41 -3.06 3.92
CA GLN A 86 5.03 -4.44 3.60
C GLN A 86 4.20 -5.04 4.75
N ARG A 87 3.05 -5.65 4.43
CA ARG A 87 2.08 -6.14 5.43
C ARG A 87 2.68 -7.08 6.48
N GLY A 88 3.54 -8.01 6.09
CA GLY A 88 4.22 -8.92 7.02
C GLY A 88 5.17 -8.19 7.98
N VAL A 89 5.79 -7.09 7.56
CA VAL A 89 6.57 -6.21 8.45
C VAL A 89 5.65 -5.53 9.46
N TYR A 90 4.53 -4.96 9.00
CA TYR A 90 3.53 -4.36 9.89
C TYR A 90 3.04 -5.34 10.95
N GLN A 91 2.62 -6.54 10.54
CA GLN A 91 2.15 -7.59 11.47
C GLN A 91 3.19 -7.92 12.54
N ARG A 92 4.48 -8.00 12.18
CA ARG A 92 5.55 -8.27 13.16
C ARG A 92 5.79 -7.11 14.11
N LEU A 93 5.63 -5.86 13.65
CA LEU A 93 5.92 -4.66 14.44
C LEU A 93 4.75 -4.27 15.35
N TRP A 94 3.50 -4.44 14.90
CA TRP A 94 2.29 -4.11 15.64
C TRP A 94 1.60 -5.30 16.32
N SER A 95 1.96 -6.53 15.97
CA SER A 95 1.24 -7.75 16.39
C SER A 95 -0.26 -7.73 16.05
N ASP A 96 -0.59 -7.03 14.96
CA ASP A 96 -1.94 -6.79 14.49
C ASP A 96 -2.16 -7.54 13.17
N ASN A 97 -3.19 -8.39 13.14
CA ASN A 97 -3.57 -9.19 11.98
C ASN A 97 -4.87 -8.74 11.30
N GLN A 98 -5.49 -7.65 11.78
CA GLN A 98 -6.71 -7.10 11.22
C GLN A 98 -6.48 -6.57 9.79
N ILE A 99 -7.57 -6.41 9.04
CA ILE A 99 -7.57 -5.94 7.66
C ILE A 99 -8.62 -4.84 7.55
N ASP A 100 -8.19 -3.62 7.21
CA ASP A 100 -9.09 -2.48 7.06
C ASP A 100 -9.75 -2.42 5.67
N GLY A 101 -9.15 -3.08 4.67
CA GLY A 101 -9.68 -3.08 3.31
C GLY A 101 -9.01 -4.09 2.39
N ILE A 102 -9.75 -4.52 1.37
CA ILE A 102 -9.29 -5.44 0.34
C ILE A 102 -9.58 -4.82 -1.02
N ALA A 103 -8.56 -4.68 -1.85
CA ALA A 103 -8.71 -4.28 -3.24
C ALA A 103 -8.93 -5.53 -4.11
N LEU A 104 -9.98 -5.53 -4.92
CA LEU A 104 -10.29 -6.60 -5.86
C LEU A 104 -10.09 -6.09 -7.29
N TYR A 105 -9.36 -6.86 -8.09
CA TYR A 105 -9.11 -6.59 -9.50
C TYR A 105 -9.87 -7.63 -10.33
N LEU A 106 -10.79 -7.19 -11.16
CA LEU A 106 -11.75 -8.06 -11.85
C LEU A 106 -11.39 -8.24 -13.31
N LYS A 107 -11.61 -9.45 -13.83
CA LYS A 107 -11.56 -9.78 -15.26
C LYS A 107 -12.90 -10.38 -15.65
N GLY A 108 -13.62 -9.75 -16.58
CA GLY A 108 -14.85 -10.31 -17.16
C GLY A 108 -16.15 -10.14 -16.35
N THR A 109 -16.16 -9.33 -15.28
CA THR A 109 -17.38 -8.99 -14.51
C THR A 109 -17.31 -7.53 -14.06
N SER A 110 -18.45 -6.86 -13.94
CA SER A 110 -18.49 -5.47 -13.46
C SER A 110 -18.36 -5.38 -11.94
N GLY A 111 -17.82 -4.26 -11.45
CA GLY A 111 -17.71 -4.00 -10.01
C GLY A 111 -19.06 -4.00 -9.30
N GLU A 112 -20.11 -3.49 -9.97
CA GLU A 112 -21.48 -3.47 -9.44
C GLU A 112 -22.05 -4.88 -9.25
N GLN A 113 -21.90 -5.76 -10.24
CA GLN A 113 -22.38 -7.13 -10.13
C GLN A 113 -21.69 -7.88 -8.98
N LEU A 114 -20.39 -7.67 -8.79
CA LEU A 114 -19.69 -8.27 -7.67
C LEU A 114 -20.12 -7.68 -6.33
N LYS A 115 -20.33 -6.36 -6.28
CA LYS A 115 -20.85 -5.68 -5.09
C LYS A 115 -22.18 -6.27 -4.64
N GLU A 116 -23.13 -6.43 -5.55
CA GLU A 116 -24.43 -7.06 -5.26
C GLU A 116 -24.26 -8.48 -4.70
N GLN A 117 -23.40 -9.31 -5.33
CA GLN A 117 -23.14 -10.67 -4.86
C GLN A 117 -22.50 -10.72 -3.47
N LEU A 118 -21.55 -9.81 -3.18
CA LEU A 118 -20.91 -9.72 -1.87
C LEU A 118 -21.91 -9.28 -0.81
N PHE A 119 -22.76 -8.28 -1.09
CA PHE A 119 -23.80 -7.84 -0.17
C PHE A 119 -24.82 -8.94 0.12
N ALA A 120 -25.31 -9.63 -0.91
CA ALA A 120 -26.28 -10.72 -0.73
C ALA A 120 -25.73 -11.86 0.15
N ARG A 121 -24.44 -12.18 0.02
CA ARG A 121 -23.82 -13.30 0.75
C ARG A 121 -23.32 -12.92 2.15
N PHE A 122 -22.83 -11.69 2.32
CA PHE A 122 -22.06 -11.30 3.50
C PHE A 122 -22.62 -10.08 4.24
N GLY A 123 -23.50 -9.28 3.61
CA GLY A 123 -23.98 -8.02 4.17
C GLY A 123 -24.77 -8.17 5.48
N ALA A 124 -25.49 -9.27 5.67
CA ALA A 124 -26.20 -9.54 6.93
C ALA A 124 -25.27 -9.97 8.07
N LYS A 125 -24.07 -10.48 7.75
CA LYS A 125 -23.11 -11.01 8.73
C LYS A 125 -22.04 -10.00 9.10
N TYR A 126 -21.69 -9.11 8.18
CA TYR A 126 -20.61 -8.14 8.34
C TYR A 126 -21.07 -6.76 7.86
N ALA A 127 -20.68 -5.70 8.57
CA ALA A 127 -20.84 -4.32 8.11
C ALA A 127 -19.86 -4.06 6.94
N LEU A 128 -20.25 -4.49 5.74
CA LEU A 128 -19.43 -4.40 4.54
C LEU A 128 -19.72 -3.10 3.77
N THR A 129 -18.67 -2.37 3.40
CA THR A 129 -18.74 -1.29 2.42
C THR A 129 -17.96 -1.71 1.18
N VAL A 130 -18.63 -1.80 0.03
CA VAL A 130 -17.99 -2.13 -1.26
C VAL A 130 -18.06 -0.91 -2.17
N LEU A 131 -16.89 -0.40 -2.55
CA LEU A 131 -16.74 0.76 -3.42
C LEU A 131 -16.18 0.31 -4.77
N PRO A 132 -16.96 0.36 -5.85
CA PRO A 132 -16.46 0.13 -7.20
C PRO A 132 -15.63 1.33 -7.67
N ASN A 133 -14.59 1.07 -8.47
CA ASN A 133 -13.60 2.09 -8.85
C ASN A 133 -14.09 2.97 -10.03
N GLY A 134 -15.39 3.30 -10.10
CA GLY A 134 -16.04 3.92 -11.25
C GLY A 134 -17.18 4.90 -10.92
N GLU A 135 -17.22 5.45 -9.70
CA GLU A 135 -18.01 6.64 -9.36
C GLU A 135 -17.12 7.89 -9.30
#